data_AF-A0A0N0VH24-F1
#
_entry.id   AF-A0A0N0VH24-F1
#
_cell.length_a   1.000
_cell.length_b   1.000
_cell.length_c   1.000
_cell.angle_alpha   90.00
_cell.angle_beta   90.00
_cell.angle_gamma   90.00
#
_symmetry.space_group_name_H-M   'P 1'
#
loop_
_entity.id
_entity.type
_entity.pdbx_description
1 polymer ?
#
loop_
_entity_poly.entity_id
_entity_poly.type
_entity_poly.pdbx_seq_one_letter_code
_entity_poly.pdbx_strand_id
1 'polypeptide(L)'
;MHAESCVLVCGSFPPVKKSVKFYYPNANNDMWRVLGEVFFHDQTHFYTDVEIKKPSKGRRKGSVRVARCLNEAEMRNFVVSQPIGFFDVCKRIRRQRGNSSDNNIETLERTDVFRDALTHTPHCEAIITTGTLALTMLLDALHTCGSFVSDSGEVVKAIARNKLGKVTYSIPRVGGKLRWAPNTTAPYHRALWIYRAPSTSRALPLKLADKIALYRTMFAAHLHLA
;
A
#
# COMPACT_ATOMS: atom_id res chain seq x y z
N MET A 1 -4.69 -2.85 -10.73
CA MET A 1 -6.02 -3.31 -10.31
C MET A 1 -6.71 -3.84 -11.56
N HIS A 2 -7.50 -4.90 -11.44
CA HIS A 2 -8.30 -5.50 -12.52
C HIS A 2 -9.58 -6.09 -11.91
N ALA A 3 -10.54 -6.53 -12.74
CA ALA A 3 -11.86 -6.97 -12.27
C ALA A 3 -11.78 -8.08 -11.20
N GLU A 4 -10.88 -9.04 -11.39
CA GLU A 4 -10.63 -10.15 -10.45
C GLU A 4 -9.82 -9.77 -9.19
N SER A 5 -9.47 -8.50 -8.98
CA SER A 5 -8.75 -8.09 -7.76
C SER A 5 -9.67 -8.21 -6.53
N CYS A 6 -9.39 -9.18 -5.65
CA CYS A 6 -10.09 -9.37 -4.37
C CYS A 6 -9.44 -8.57 -3.22
N VAL A 7 -8.12 -8.36 -3.27
CA VAL A 7 -7.37 -7.60 -2.24
C VAL A 7 -6.62 -6.43 -2.86
N LEU A 8 -6.84 -5.22 -2.33
CA LEU A 8 -6.11 -4.03 -2.76
C LEU A 8 -5.07 -3.60 -1.75
N VAL A 9 -3.83 -3.43 -2.19
CA VAL A 9 -2.76 -2.80 -1.39
C VAL A 9 -2.79 -1.30 -1.63
N CYS A 10 -3.01 -0.55 -0.55
CA CYS A 10 -3.25 0.88 -0.58
C CYS A 10 -2.09 1.65 0.07
N GLY A 11 -1.30 2.32 -0.75
CA GLY A 11 -0.24 3.22 -0.31
C GLY A 11 -0.75 4.64 -0.02
N SER A 12 0.12 5.48 0.54
CA SER A 12 -0.22 6.88 0.82
C SER A 12 -0.14 7.74 -0.44
N PHE A 13 1.01 7.71 -1.13
CA PHE A 13 1.32 8.48 -2.32
C PHE A 13 2.62 7.97 -2.95
N PRO A 14 2.85 8.23 -4.25
CA PRO A 14 4.08 7.82 -4.91
C PRO A 14 5.32 8.59 -4.40
N PRO A 15 6.51 7.95 -4.33
CA PRO A 15 7.76 8.63 -3.99
C PRO A 15 8.24 9.51 -5.16
N VAL A 16 9.13 10.47 -4.84
CA VAL A 16 9.72 11.39 -5.85
C VAL A 16 10.59 10.64 -6.84
N LYS A 17 11.58 9.90 -6.34
CA LYS A 17 12.45 9.05 -7.15
C LYS A 17 11.78 7.70 -7.35
N LYS A 18 11.80 7.21 -8.58
CA LYS A 18 11.21 5.92 -8.97
C LYS A 18 12.23 5.16 -9.80
N SER A 19 12.67 3.99 -9.34
CA SER A 19 13.53 3.10 -10.12
C SER A 19 12.76 2.31 -11.18
N VAL A 20 11.45 2.12 -10.97
CA VAL A 20 10.51 1.49 -11.91
C VAL A 20 9.23 2.32 -12.04
N LYS A 21 8.46 2.14 -13.11
CA LYS A 21 7.20 2.86 -13.39
C LYS A 21 5.98 2.13 -12.82
N PHE A 22 6.14 1.50 -11.65
CA PHE A 22 5.09 0.76 -10.96
C PHE A 22 5.03 1.09 -9.45
N TYR A 23 4.11 0.49 -8.70
CA TYR A 23 3.95 0.77 -7.27
C TYR A 23 5.14 0.28 -6.44
N TYR A 24 5.41 0.97 -5.33
CA TYR A 24 6.58 0.77 -4.47
C TYR A 24 7.90 0.71 -5.27
N PRO A 25 8.23 1.78 -6.02
CA PRO A 25 9.15 1.71 -7.16
C PRO A 25 10.63 1.65 -6.81
N ASN A 26 11.01 1.50 -5.54
CA ASN A 26 12.40 1.57 -5.11
C ASN A 26 12.74 0.36 -4.24
N ALA A 27 13.89 -0.28 -4.49
CA ALA A 27 14.35 -1.48 -3.77
C ALA A 27 14.58 -1.26 -2.25
N ASN A 28 14.64 -0.01 -1.81
CA ASN A 28 14.75 0.37 -0.39
C ASN A 28 13.41 0.24 0.35
N ASN A 29 12.30 0.10 -0.38
CA ASN A 29 11.01 -0.27 0.17
C ASN A 29 10.86 -1.80 0.10
N ASP A 30 10.49 -2.42 1.20
CA ASP A 30 10.46 -3.88 1.32
C ASP A 30 9.19 -4.52 0.75
N MET A 31 8.26 -3.76 0.14
CA MET A 31 7.00 -4.31 -0.37
C MET A 31 7.22 -5.52 -1.28
N TRP A 32 8.13 -5.41 -2.24
CA TRP A 32 8.39 -6.50 -3.19
C TRP A 32 9.12 -7.68 -2.55
N ARG A 33 9.88 -7.48 -1.46
CA ARG A 33 10.42 -8.60 -0.66
C ARG A 33 9.31 -9.30 0.12
N VAL A 34 8.40 -8.51 0.71
CA VAL A 34 7.25 -9.02 1.45
C VAL A 34 6.38 -9.88 0.52
N LEU A 35 6.03 -9.36 -0.66
CA LEU A 35 5.20 -10.09 -1.62
C LEU A 35 5.92 -11.32 -2.18
N GLY A 36 7.22 -11.22 -2.46
CA GLY A 36 8.03 -12.36 -2.90
C GLY A 36 8.00 -13.51 -1.89
N GLU A 37 8.20 -13.20 -0.61
CA GLU A 37 8.09 -14.20 0.44
C GLU A 37 6.65 -14.74 0.61
N VAL A 38 5.65 -13.85 0.63
CA VAL A 38 4.25 -14.24 0.89
C VAL A 38 3.71 -15.17 -0.19
N PHE A 39 4.00 -14.91 -1.46
CA PHE A 39 3.42 -15.63 -2.59
C PHE A 39 4.34 -16.69 -3.21
N PHE A 40 5.66 -16.60 -2.98
CA PHE A 40 6.65 -17.47 -3.64
C PHE A 40 7.68 -18.07 -2.68
N HIS A 41 7.61 -17.76 -1.38
CA HIS A 41 8.65 -18.14 -0.42
C HIS A 41 10.06 -17.67 -0.82
N ASP A 42 10.14 -16.58 -1.59
CA ASP A 42 11.37 -16.02 -2.11
C ASP A 42 11.35 -14.48 -2.09
N GLN A 43 12.06 -13.88 -1.13
CA GLN A 43 12.20 -12.42 -1.00
C GLN A 43 12.88 -11.77 -2.22
N THR A 44 13.53 -12.55 -3.07
CA THR A 44 14.25 -12.08 -4.26
C THR A 44 13.48 -12.28 -5.56
N HIS A 45 12.29 -12.89 -5.52
CA HIS A 45 11.48 -13.23 -6.69
C HIS A 45 11.29 -12.05 -7.68
N PHE A 46 11.04 -10.85 -7.15
CA PHE A 46 10.82 -9.62 -7.92
C PHE A 46 12.08 -8.80 -8.20
N TYR A 47 13.26 -9.40 -8.03
CA TYR A 47 14.53 -8.72 -8.18
C TYR A 47 15.36 -9.37 -9.27
N THR A 48 16.19 -8.56 -9.91
CA THR A 48 17.19 -9.03 -10.86
C THR A 48 18.52 -8.36 -10.57
N ASP A 49 19.60 -9.03 -10.92
CA ASP A 49 20.96 -8.58 -10.71
C ASP A 49 21.48 -7.94 -12.00
N VAL A 50 21.91 -6.68 -11.92
CA VAL A 50 22.39 -5.90 -13.06
C VAL A 50 23.86 -5.56 -12.87
N GLU A 51 24.67 -5.85 -13.89
CA GLU A 51 26.06 -5.43 -13.92
C GLU A 51 26.19 -3.94 -14.22
N ILE A 52 26.79 -3.21 -13.28
CA ILE A 52 27.12 -1.80 -13.42
C ILE A 52 28.63 -1.70 -13.64
N LYS A 53 29.00 -1.40 -14.89
CA LYS A 53 30.39 -1.12 -15.27
C LYS A 53 30.75 0.29 -14.83
N LYS A 54 31.75 0.41 -13.95
CA LYS A 54 32.39 1.69 -13.64
C LYS A 54 33.55 1.90 -14.63
N PRO A 55 33.51 2.98 -15.43
CA PRO A 55 34.60 3.26 -16.37
C PRO A 55 35.91 3.52 -15.62
N SER A 56 37.02 3.16 -16.26
CA SER A 56 38.36 3.51 -15.78
C SER A 56 38.46 5.03 -15.62
N LYS A 57 39.04 5.50 -14.50
CA LYS A 57 39.35 6.92 -14.28
C LYS A 57 40.82 7.06 -13.89
N GLY A 58 41.61 7.68 -14.77
CA GLY A 58 43.06 7.79 -14.60
C GLY A 58 43.73 6.41 -14.53
N ARG A 59 44.59 6.18 -13.53
CA ARG A 59 45.27 4.89 -13.32
C ARG A 59 44.39 3.78 -12.71
N ARG A 60 43.13 4.07 -12.31
CA ARG A 60 42.22 3.05 -11.77
C ARG A 60 41.56 2.27 -12.91
N LYS A 61 41.81 0.95 -12.95
CA LYS A 61 41.08 0.03 -13.85
C LYS A 61 39.58 0.09 -13.54
N GLY A 62 38.78 0.02 -14.60
CA GLY A 62 37.33 -0.12 -14.48
C GLY A 62 36.97 -1.35 -13.65
N SER A 63 35.84 -1.28 -12.94
CA SER A 63 35.32 -2.38 -12.15
C SER A 63 33.88 -2.67 -12.51
N VAL A 64 33.48 -3.94 -12.39
CA VAL A 64 32.09 -4.36 -12.50
C VAL A 64 31.57 -4.53 -11.09
N ARG A 65 30.42 -3.94 -10.78
CA ARG A 65 29.65 -4.30 -9.58
C ARG A 65 28.32 -4.87 -10.02
N VAL A 66 27.87 -5.93 -9.36
CA VAL A 66 26.49 -6.40 -9.48
C VAL A 66 25.63 -5.60 -8.52
N ALA A 67 24.53 -5.05 -9.02
CA ALA A 67 23.55 -4.34 -8.22
C ALA A 67 22.17 -4.97 -8.42
N ARG A 68 21.53 -5.31 -7.31
CA ARG A 68 20.17 -5.82 -7.31
C ARG A 68 19.17 -4.69 -7.54
N CYS A 69 18.29 -4.84 -8.52
CA CYS A 69 17.21 -3.91 -8.81
C CYS A 69 15.87 -4.64 -8.90
N LEU A 70 14.78 -3.88 -8.99
CA LEU A 70 13.44 -4.42 -9.16
C LEU A 70 13.22 -4.87 -10.62
N ASN A 71 12.61 -6.03 -10.79
CA ASN A 71 12.17 -6.55 -12.08
C ASN A 71 10.72 -6.10 -12.35
N GLU A 72 10.55 -4.96 -13.03
CA GLU A 72 9.21 -4.39 -13.28
C GLU A 72 8.32 -5.32 -14.12
N ALA A 73 8.89 -6.10 -15.04
CA ALA A 73 8.12 -7.03 -15.86
C ALA A 73 7.50 -8.13 -14.99
N GLU A 74 8.29 -8.74 -14.12
CA GLU A 74 7.81 -9.77 -13.19
C GLU A 74 6.77 -9.22 -12.22
N MET A 75 7.01 -8.03 -11.69
CA MET A 75 6.05 -7.33 -10.82
C MET A 75 4.69 -7.12 -11.50
N ARG A 76 4.68 -6.76 -12.79
CA ARG A 76 3.45 -6.55 -13.56
C ARG A 76 2.75 -7.87 -13.87
N ASN A 77 3.52 -8.89 -14.27
CA ASN A 77 2.99 -10.23 -14.54
C ASN A 77 2.30 -10.80 -13.30
N PHE A 78 2.95 -10.71 -12.15
CA PHE A 78 2.39 -11.12 -10.87
C PHE A 78 1.04 -10.46 -10.58
N VAL A 79 0.95 -9.13 -10.72
CA VAL A 79 -0.29 -8.39 -10.43
C VAL A 79 -1.42 -8.71 -11.42
N VAL A 80 -1.11 -9.14 -12.64
CA VAL A 80 -2.13 -9.62 -13.59
C VAL A 80 -2.55 -11.06 -13.30
N SER A 81 -1.62 -11.89 -12.80
CA SER A 81 -1.85 -13.31 -12.53
C SER A 81 -2.52 -13.60 -11.18
N GLN A 82 -2.52 -12.64 -10.26
CA GLN A 82 -3.03 -12.81 -8.90
C GLN A 82 -4.23 -11.89 -8.66
N PRO A 83 -5.19 -12.27 -7.79
CA PRO A 83 -6.36 -11.45 -7.46
C PRO A 83 -6.02 -10.28 -6.53
N ILE A 84 -4.99 -9.51 -6.87
CA ILE A 84 -4.51 -8.37 -6.10
C ILE A 84 -4.44 -7.10 -6.96
N GLY A 85 -4.56 -5.95 -6.30
CA GLY A 85 -4.40 -4.66 -6.95
C GLY A 85 -3.64 -3.67 -6.08
N PHE A 86 -3.20 -2.58 -6.70
CA PHE A 86 -2.46 -1.51 -6.04
C PHE A 86 -3.06 -0.17 -6.38
N PHE A 87 -3.13 0.71 -5.39
CA PHE A 87 -3.38 2.14 -5.58
C PHE A 87 -2.79 2.95 -4.43
N ASP A 88 -2.76 4.27 -4.61
CA ASP A 88 -2.42 5.21 -3.53
C ASP A 88 -3.64 6.08 -3.22
N VAL A 89 -3.86 6.45 -1.96
CA VAL A 89 -4.95 7.41 -1.59
C VAL A 89 -4.71 8.83 -2.12
N CYS A 90 -3.46 9.18 -2.43
CA CYS A 90 -3.10 10.44 -3.07
C CYS A 90 -2.30 10.22 -4.35
N LYS A 91 -2.72 10.90 -5.41
CA LYS A 91 -1.99 10.96 -6.69
C LYS A 91 -0.84 11.95 -6.61
N ARG A 92 -1.03 13.07 -5.91
CA ARG A 92 -0.06 14.17 -5.85
C ARG A 92 -0.08 14.91 -4.52
N ILE A 93 1.12 15.23 -4.03
CA ILE A 93 1.35 15.95 -2.78
C ILE A 93 2.43 17.03 -2.96
N ARG A 94 2.43 18.03 -2.08
CA ARG A 94 3.57 18.95 -1.89
C ARG A 94 4.27 18.61 -0.58
N ARG A 95 5.59 18.48 -0.61
CA ARG A 95 6.42 18.31 0.58
C ARG A 95 6.93 19.69 1.00
N GLN A 96 6.50 20.17 2.16
CA GLN A 96 6.86 21.53 2.63
C GLN A 96 8.33 21.65 3.03
N ARG A 97 8.95 20.55 3.50
CA ARG A 97 10.37 20.51 3.95
C ARG A 97 11.20 19.44 3.25
N GLY A 98 10.81 19.03 2.03
CA GLY A 98 11.55 18.06 1.21
C GLY A 98 11.58 16.61 1.72
N ASN A 99 11.10 16.32 2.93
CA ASN A 99 10.97 14.96 3.47
C ASN A 99 9.50 14.46 3.42
N SER A 100 9.29 13.18 3.71
CA SER A 100 7.97 12.52 3.62
C SER A 100 7.39 12.17 4.99
N SER A 101 7.72 12.92 6.05
CA SER A 101 7.02 12.75 7.33
C SER A 101 5.60 13.33 7.25
N ASP A 102 4.66 12.70 7.94
CA ASP A 102 3.23 13.01 7.85
C ASP A 102 2.90 14.50 8.15
N ASN A 103 3.70 15.18 8.97
CA ASN A 103 3.49 16.58 9.36
C ASN A 103 3.98 17.60 8.32
N ASN A 104 4.65 17.18 7.25
CA ASN A 104 5.26 18.07 6.25
C ASN A 104 4.63 17.92 4.86
N ILE A 105 3.41 17.36 4.78
CA ILE A 105 2.78 16.98 3.52
C ILE A 105 1.45 17.73 3.35
N GLU A 106 1.34 18.47 2.26
CA GLU A 106 0.09 19.05 1.78
C GLU A 106 -0.47 18.16 0.66
N THR A 107 -1.72 17.74 0.79
CA THR A 107 -2.39 16.96 -0.25
C THR A 107 -2.87 17.89 -1.36
N LEU A 108 -2.40 17.67 -2.58
CA LEU A 108 -2.81 18.45 -3.75
C LEU A 108 -3.88 17.73 -4.58
N GLU A 109 -3.85 16.40 -4.60
CA GLU A 109 -4.76 15.59 -5.40
C GLU A 109 -4.99 14.21 -4.77
N ARG A 110 -6.25 13.95 -4.41
CA ARG A 110 -6.72 12.69 -3.83
C ARG A 110 -7.15 11.73 -4.94
N THR A 111 -6.97 10.44 -4.70
CA THR A 111 -7.65 9.40 -5.49
C THR A 111 -9.12 9.37 -5.08
N ASP A 112 -10.00 9.34 -6.08
CA ASP A 112 -11.40 9.03 -5.84
C ASP A 112 -11.52 7.51 -5.67
N VAL A 113 -11.61 7.05 -4.42
CA VAL A 113 -11.51 5.62 -4.11
C VAL A 113 -12.65 4.83 -4.76
N PHE A 114 -13.85 5.42 -4.84
CA PHE A 114 -14.97 4.75 -5.49
C PHE A 114 -14.74 4.66 -7.00
N ARG A 115 -14.56 5.81 -7.67
CA ARG A 115 -14.43 5.86 -9.13
C ARG A 115 -13.16 5.19 -9.65
N ASP A 116 -12.02 5.50 -9.06
CA ASP A 116 -10.70 5.15 -9.60
C ASP A 116 -10.20 3.78 -9.11
N ALA A 117 -10.83 3.16 -8.10
CA ALA A 117 -10.43 1.86 -7.57
C ALA A 117 -11.58 0.86 -7.47
N LEU A 118 -12.61 1.15 -6.68
CA LEU A 118 -13.66 0.18 -6.37
C LEU A 118 -14.56 -0.16 -7.57
N THR A 119 -14.87 0.81 -8.44
CA THR A 119 -15.62 0.57 -9.69
C THR A 119 -14.94 -0.44 -10.61
N HIS A 120 -13.61 -0.52 -10.57
CA HIS A 120 -12.82 -1.44 -11.39
C HIS A 120 -12.56 -2.79 -10.73
N THR A 121 -13.03 -2.98 -9.50
CA THR A 121 -12.72 -4.15 -8.66
C THR A 121 -13.98 -4.66 -7.95
N PRO A 122 -15.00 -5.12 -8.71
CA PRO A 122 -16.31 -5.50 -8.16
C PRO A 122 -16.23 -6.65 -7.14
N HIS A 123 -15.16 -7.45 -7.21
CA HIS A 123 -14.91 -8.57 -6.29
C HIS A 123 -14.03 -8.19 -5.09
N CYS A 124 -13.66 -6.90 -4.92
CA CYS A 124 -12.82 -6.47 -3.81
C CYS A 124 -13.49 -6.73 -2.45
N GLU A 125 -12.78 -7.44 -1.59
CA GLU A 125 -13.21 -7.82 -0.24
C GLU A 125 -12.38 -7.15 0.84
N ALA A 126 -11.14 -6.79 0.52
CA ALA A 126 -10.23 -6.19 1.47
C ALA A 126 -9.33 -5.13 0.85
N ILE A 127 -9.05 -4.09 1.64
CA ILE A 127 -8.02 -3.09 1.37
C ILE A 127 -6.99 -3.14 2.49
N ILE A 128 -5.73 -3.41 2.13
CA ILE A 128 -4.57 -3.40 3.02
C ILE A 128 -3.88 -2.05 2.92
N THR A 129 -4.08 -1.19 3.91
CA THR A 129 -3.45 0.14 3.95
C THR A 129 -2.05 0.06 4.54
N THR A 130 -1.06 0.68 3.89
CA THR A 130 0.35 0.56 4.29
C THR A 130 0.78 1.73 5.18
N GLY A 131 0.48 1.62 6.48
CA GLY A 131 0.78 2.63 7.48
C GLY A 131 -0.42 3.53 7.84
N THR A 132 -0.25 4.33 8.90
CA THR A 132 -1.35 5.12 9.48
C THR A 132 -1.91 6.17 8.53
N LEU A 133 -1.06 6.87 7.78
CA LEU A 133 -1.53 7.93 6.88
C LEU A 133 -2.46 7.39 5.78
N ALA A 134 -2.06 6.31 5.10
CA ALA A 134 -2.88 5.65 4.08
C ALA A 134 -4.23 5.20 4.67
N LEU A 135 -4.21 4.61 5.87
CA LEU A 135 -5.41 4.22 6.58
C LEU A 135 -6.33 5.40 6.85
N THR A 136 -5.87 6.44 7.54
CA THR A 136 -6.71 7.58 7.93
C THR A 136 -7.34 8.26 6.72
N MET A 137 -6.57 8.36 5.63
CA MET A 137 -7.03 8.95 4.39
C MET A 137 -8.07 8.08 3.70
N LEU A 138 -7.90 6.75 3.70
CA LEU A 138 -8.92 5.85 3.17
C LEU A 138 -10.21 5.90 3.99
N LEU A 139 -10.11 5.94 5.32
CA LEU A 139 -11.28 6.08 6.19
C LEU A 139 -12.04 7.38 5.89
N ASP A 140 -11.34 8.50 5.70
CA ASP A 140 -11.94 9.77 5.26
C ASP A 140 -12.67 9.65 3.92
N ALA A 141 -12.12 8.89 2.96
CA ALA A 141 -12.75 8.72 1.65
C ALA A 141 -14.04 7.90 1.72
N LEU A 142 -14.16 7.00 2.70
CA LEU A 142 -15.27 6.06 2.82
C LEU A 142 -16.34 6.48 3.85
N HIS A 143 -16.02 7.40 4.75
CA HIS A 143 -16.83 7.71 5.92
C HIS A 143 -18.24 8.24 5.59
N THR A 144 -18.40 9.06 4.55
CA THR A 144 -19.71 9.61 4.18
C THR A 144 -20.63 8.59 3.52
N CYS A 145 -20.07 7.51 2.99
CA CYS A 145 -20.77 6.46 2.24
C CYS A 145 -20.92 5.16 3.05
N GLY A 146 -20.64 5.15 4.34
CA GLY A 146 -20.81 3.95 5.15
C GLY A 146 -20.39 4.10 6.60
N SER A 147 -20.42 2.98 7.32
CA SER A 147 -20.04 2.91 8.73
C SER A 147 -18.88 1.93 8.92
N PHE A 148 -18.12 2.13 9.99
CA PHE A 148 -17.01 1.27 10.35
C PHE A 148 -17.31 0.54 11.66
N VAL A 149 -16.96 -0.74 11.70
CA VAL A 149 -17.04 -1.59 12.89
C VAL A 149 -15.66 -2.19 13.16
N SER A 150 -15.25 -2.28 14.41
CA SER A 150 -14.01 -2.95 14.82
C SER A 150 -14.10 -4.47 14.66
N ASP A 151 -12.99 -5.17 14.89
CA ASP A 151 -12.99 -6.64 14.98
C ASP A 151 -13.82 -7.16 16.17
N SER A 152 -13.96 -6.37 17.24
CA SER A 152 -14.80 -6.64 18.41
C SER A 152 -16.29 -6.37 18.19
N GLY A 153 -16.71 -5.87 17.01
CA GLY A 153 -18.11 -5.55 16.73
C GLY A 153 -18.54 -4.15 17.19
N GLU A 154 -17.62 -3.34 17.72
CA GLU A 154 -17.92 -1.98 18.17
C GLU A 154 -17.95 -0.99 17.00
N VAL A 155 -18.96 -0.12 16.97
CA VAL A 155 -19.05 0.93 15.96
C VAL A 155 -17.92 1.95 16.16
N VAL A 156 -17.08 2.10 15.15
CA VAL A 156 -16.03 3.13 15.15
C VAL A 156 -16.65 4.46 14.76
N LYS A 157 -16.86 5.32 15.75
CA LYS A 157 -17.38 6.67 15.54
C LYS A 157 -16.30 7.56 14.95
N ALA A 158 -16.67 8.25 13.88
CA ALA A 158 -15.97 9.43 13.39
C ALA A 158 -16.20 10.58 14.36
N ILE A 159 -15.13 11.11 14.95
CA ILE A 159 -15.20 12.24 15.89
C ILE A 159 -14.63 13.47 15.19
N ALA A 160 -15.49 14.45 14.91
CA ALA A 160 -15.06 15.76 14.42
C ALA A 160 -14.41 16.55 15.58
N ARG A 161 -13.14 16.94 15.43
CA ARG A 161 -12.37 17.60 16.51
C ARG A 161 -12.27 19.12 16.40
N ASN A 162 -12.61 19.73 15.27
CA ASN A 162 -12.40 21.17 15.09
C ASN A 162 -13.48 21.85 14.22
N LYS A 163 -13.49 23.19 14.25
CA LYS A 163 -14.38 24.05 13.45
C LYS A 163 -14.23 23.83 11.93
N LEU A 164 -13.12 23.22 11.50
CA LEU A 164 -12.83 22.85 10.11
C LEU A 164 -13.36 21.45 9.73
N GLY A 165 -14.03 20.74 10.66
CA GLY A 165 -14.66 19.45 10.39
C GLY A 165 -13.68 18.27 10.27
N LYS A 166 -12.43 18.39 10.72
CA LYS A 166 -11.46 17.28 10.63
C LYS A 166 -11.92 16.10 11.48
N VAL A 167 -12.19 14.98 10.80
CA VAL A 167 -12.63 13.72 11.40
C VAL A 167 -11.43 12.95 11.96
N THR A 168 -11.65 12.28 13.09
CA THR A 168 -10.72 11.34 13.68
C THR A 168 -11.40 9.99 13.90
N TYR A 169 -10.64 8.91 13.76
CA TYR A 169 -11.13 7.55 13.92
C TYR A 169 -10.37 6.85 15.04
N SER A 170 -10.99 5.86 15.67
CA SER A 170 -10.25 4.88 16.46
C SER A 170 -9.36 4.07 15.52
N ILE A 171 -8.05 4.29 15.61
CA ILE A 171 -7.09 3.63 14.72
C ILE A 171 -6.78 2.24 15.29
N PRO A 172 -7.08 1.15 14.56
CA PRO A 172 -6.71 -0.19 15.00
C PRO A 172 -5.19 -0.29 15.18
N ARG A 173 -4.71 -1.21 16.03
CA ARG A 173 -3.27 -1.52 16.12
C ARG A 173 -2.74 -1.98 14.76
N VAL A 174 -1.41 -1.92 14.56
CA VAL A 174 -0.78 -2.53 13.38
C VAL A 174 -1.13 -4.03 13.37
N GLY A 175 -1.57 -4.54 12.22
CA GLY A 175 -2.13 -5.89 12.10
C GLY A 175 -3.65 -5.97 12.27
N GLY A 176 -4.27 -4.97 12.89
CA GLY A 176 -5.71 -4.90 13.10
C GLY A 176 -6.48 -4.49 11.85
N LYS A 177 -7.80 -4.62 11.92
CA LYS A 177 -8.72 -4.34 10.82
C LYS A 177 -10.02 -3.69 11.28
N LEU A 178 -10.70 -3.05 10.34
CA LEU A 178 -12.05 -2.55 10.47
C LEU A 178 -12.92 -3.18 9.38
N ARG A 179 -14.22 -3.31 9.65
CA ARG A 179 -15.24 -3.66 8.67
C ARG A 179 -15.95 -2.39 8.24
N TRP A 180 -15.82 -1.99 6.98
CA TRP A 180 -16.64 -0.94 6.40
C TRP A 180 -17.89 -1.54 5.77
N ALA A 181 -19.06 -1.04 6.17
CA ALA A 181 -20.36 -1.39 5.60
C ALA A 181 -20.94 -0.19 4.84
N PRO A 182 -21.22 -0.32 3.53
CA PRO A 182 -21.79 0.76 2.75
C PRO A 182 -23.20 1.12 3.21
N ASN A 183 -23.54 2.40 3.12
CA ASN A 183 -24.92 2.86 3.22
C ASN A 183 -25.58 2.88 1.83
N THR A 184 -26.86 3.28 1.77
CA THR A 184 -27.65 3.31 0.52
C THR A 184 -27.13 4.31 -0.52
N THR A 185 -26.29 5.27 -0.13
CA THR A 185 -25.69 6.26 -1.04
C THR A 185 -24.33 5.84 -1.59
N ALA A 186 -23.77 4.71 -1.12
CA ALA A 186 -22.46 4.26 -1.54
C ALA A 186 -22.47 3.78 -2.99
N PRO A 187 -21.52 4.23 -3.85
CA PRO A 187 -21.35 3.69 -5.19
C PRO A 187 -20.88 2.23 -5.23
N TYR A 188 -20.35 1.72 -4.11
CA TYR A 188 -19.88 0.36 -3.94
C TYR A 188 -20.70 -0.34 -2.86
N HIS A 189 -21.39 -1.43 -3.22
CA HIS A 189 -22.40 -2.05 -2.36
C HIS A 189 -21.90 -3.22 -1.53
N ARG A 190 -20.70 -3.73 -1.80
CA ARG A 190 -20.10 -4.79 -0.97
C ARG A 190 -19.38 -4.15 0.22
N ALA A 191 -19.56 -4.76 1.37
CA ALA A 191 -18.82 -4.35 2.55
C ALA A 191 -17.34 -4.74 2.35
N LEU A 192 -16.40 -3.88 2.79
CA LEU A 192 -14.94 -4.09 2.73
C LEU A 192 -14.27 -4.31 4.10
N TRP A 193 -13.29 -5.21 4.16
CA TRP A 193 -12.33 -5.26 5.26
C TRP A 193 -11.20 -4.24 5.02
N ILE A 194 -10.86 -3.44 6.02
CA ILE A 194 -9.80 -2.44 5.94
C ILE A 194 -8.73 -2.78 6.96
N TYR A 195 -7.57 -3.25 6.48
CA TYR A 195 -6.46 -3.63 7.33
C TYR A 195 -5.49 -2.47 7.51
N ARG A 196 -4.96 -2.34 8.73
CA ARG A 196 -3.80 -1.50 9.03
C ARG A 196 -2.52 -2.34 8.97
N ALA A 197 -1.88 -2.39 7.81
CA ALA A 197 -0.57 -2.98 7.68
C ALA A 197 0.54 -2.04 8.20
N PRO A 198 1.69 -2.59 8.63
CA PRO A 198 2.86 -1.77 8.82
C PRO A 198 3.29 -1.15 7.48
N SER A 199 3.90 0.02 7.52
CA SER A 199 4.56 0.54 6.30
C SER A 199 5.69 -0.38 5.89
N THR A 200 5.84 -0.59 4.58
CA THR A 200 6.95 -1.36 4.00
C THR A 200 8.22 -0.54 3.80
N SER A 201 8.21 0.76 4.14
CA SER A 201 9.43 1.57 4.17
C SER A 201 10.42 1.05 5.22
N ARG A 202 11.71 1.02 4.88
CA ARG A 202 12.80 0.71 5.84
C ARG A 202 13.05 1.82 6.86
N ALA A 203 12.50 3.01 6.64
CA ALA A 203 12.62 4.12 7.58
C ALA A 203 11.82 3.92 8.88
N LEU A 204 11.00 2.86 8.97
CA LEU A 204 10.15 2.55 10.11
C LEU A 204 10.57 1.25 10.80
N PRO A 205 10.42 1.14 12.13
CA PRO A 205 11.23 0.25 12.97
C PRO A 205 10.87 -1.24 12.93
N LEU A 206 9.90 -1.67 12.11
CA LEU A 206 9.45 -3.06 12.10
C LEU A 206 10.38 -3.95 11.25
N LYS A 207 10.82 -5.09 11.81
CA LYS A 207 11.66 -6.05 11.10
C LYS A 207 10.92 -6.63 9.91
N LEU A 208 11.67 -7.04 8.88
CA LEU A 208 11.07 -7.60 7.67
C LEU A 208 10.25 -8.87 7.95
N ALA A 209 10.73 -9.77 8.81
CA ALA A 209 10.01 -10.99 9.17
C ALA A 209 8.62 -10.68 9.78
N ASP A 210 8.54 -9.69 10.66
CA ASP A 210 7.28 -9.27 11.27
C ASP A 210 6.33 -8.63 10.24
N LYS A 211 6.87 -7.85 9.29
CA LYS A 211 6.10 -7.34 8.15
C LYS A 211 5.53 -8.50 7.34
N ILE A 212 6.38 -9.45 6.93
CA ILE A 212 5.97 -10.65 6.16
C ILE A 212 4.85 -11.40 6.87
N ALA A 213 5.01 -11.68 8.17
CA ALA A 213 4.01 -12.43 8.94
C ALA A 213 2.65 -11.72 8.94
N LEU A 214 2.62 -10.40 9.17
CA LEU A 214 1.39 -9.61 9.16
C LEU A 214 0.75 -9.60 7.76
N TYR A 215 1.52 -9.33 6.71
CA TYR A 215 0.99 -9.32 5.35
C TYR A 215 0.49 -10.71 4.92
N ARG A 216 1.20 -11.80 5.26
CA ARG A 216 0.78 -13.18 4.99
C ARG A 216 -0.60 -13.45 5.59
N THR A 217 -0.79 -13.13 6.87
CA THR A 217 -2.09 -13.30 7.55
C THR A 217 -3.19 -12.49 6.87
N MET A 218 -2.91 -11.25 6.46
CA MET A 218 -3.90 -10.40 5.80
C MET A 218 -4.30 -10.93 4.42
N PHE A 219 -3.34 -11.38 3.61
CA PHE A 219 -3.63 -11.97 2.30
C PHE A 219 -4.32 -13.32 2.41
N ALA A 220 -3.85 -14.22 3.28
CA ALA A 220 -4.42 -15.55 3.48
C ALA A 220 -5.88 -15.52 3.98
N ALA A 221 -6.32 -14.39 4.57
CA ALA A 221 -7.71 -14.22 4.99
C ALA A 221 -8.71 -14.03 3.85
N HIS A 222 -8.25 -13.69 2.64
CA HIS A 222 -9.12 -13.44 1.46
C HIS A 222 -8.66 -14.17 0.20
N LEU A 223 -7.44 -14.72 0.20
CA LEU A 223 -6.83 -15.39 -0.94
C LEU A 223 -6.39 -16.79 -0.56
N HIS A 224 -6.50 -17.72 -1.51
CA HIS A 224 -5.84 -19.02 -1.42
C HIS A 224 -4.36 -18.84 -1.81
N LEU A 225 -3.51 -18.74 -0.80
CA LEU A 225 -2.05 -18.76 -1.00
C LEU A 225 -1.61 -20.22 -1.19
N ALA A 226 -0.83 -20.47 -2.25
CA ALA A 226 -0.21 -21.76 -2.51
C ALA A 226 0.96 -22.02 -1.56
#